data_AF-A0A147F1C2-F1
#
_entry.id   AF-A0A147F1C2-F1
#
_cell.length_a   1.000
_cell.length_b   1.000
_cell.length_c   1.000
_cell.angle_alpha   90.00
_cell.angle_beta   90.00
_cell.angle_gamma   90.00
#
_symmetry.space_group_name_H-M   'P 1'
#
loop_
_entity.id
_entity.type
_entity.pdbx_description
1 polymer ?
#
loop_
_entity_poly.entity_id
_entity_poly.type
_entity_poly.pdbx_seq_one_letter_code
_entity_poly.pdbx_strand_id
1 'polypeptide(L)'
;MSENTAPVPPEKLARRVRILTPFFAAAFAAVGVAFTGLGLASPTMLVAGLTEIALSVLLVVAIFVATPVVRWVALAVVLVGAATAMVLEVTTLPGDLGIAATTLLGIFAMLGLTWFILHSSARAAHPVRT
;
A
#
# COMPACT_ATOMS: atom_id res chain seq x y z
N MET A 1 -11.08 2.70 35.99
CA MET A 1 -10.68 1.72 34.96
C MET A 1 -9.30 2.11 34.50
N SER A 2 -8.24 1.52 35.05
CA SER A 2 -6.89 1.75 34.53
C SER A 2 -6.76 0.98 33.22
N GLU A 3 -6.60 1.71 32.12
CA GLU A 3 -6.18 1.12 30.86
C GLU A 3 -4.89 0.34 31.12
N ASN A 4 -4.93 -0.94 30.82
CA ASN A 4 -3.80 -1.84 30.91
C ASN A 4 -2.83 -1.44 29.78
N THR A 5 -1.98 -0.43 30.04
CA THR A 5 -0.91 0.07 29.16
C THR A 5 0.28 -0.89 29.08
N ALA A 6 0.09 -2.16 29.42
CA ALA A 6 1.07 -3.19 29.18
C ALA A 6 1.23 -3.39 27.65
N PRO A 7 2.46 -3.34 27.11
CA PRO A 7 2.70 -3.60 25.69
C PRO A 7 2.05 -4.91 25.26
N VAL A 8 1.28 -4.90 24.17
CA VAL A 8 0.65 -6.12 23.64
C VAL A 8 1.75 -7.14 23.35
N PRO A 9 1.67 -8.37 23.90
CA PRO A 9 2.67 -9.40 23.66
C PRO A 9 2.90 -9.62 22.16
N PRO A 10 4.15 -9.74 21.70
CA PRO A 10 4.49 -9.78 20.27
C PRO A 10 3.79 -10.91 19.53
N GLU A 11 3.53 -12.04 20.19
CA GLU A 11 2.80 -13.17 19.64
C GLU A 11 1.32 -12.86 19.36
N LYS A 12 0.68 -12.07 20.24
CA LYS A 12 -0.71 -11.63 20.04
C LYS A 12 -0.79 -10.62 18.90
N LEU A 13 0.20 -9.74 18.78
CA LEU A 13 0.29 -8.78 17.68
C LEU A 13 0.51 -9.48 16.34
N ALA A 14 1.47 -10.40 16.26
CA ALA A 14 1.74 -11.19 15.05
C ALA A 14 0.51 -12.02 14.63
N ARG A 15 -0.22 -12.60 15.58
CA ARG A 15 -1.47 -13.32 15.30
C ARG A 15 -2.56 -12.39 14.74
N ARG A 16 -2.75 -11.21 15.34
CA ARG A 16 -3.73 -10.22 14.85
C ARG A 16 -3.41 -9.75 13.45
N VAL A 17 -2.13 -9.49 13.17
CA VAL A 17 -1.67 -9.12 11.83
C VAL A 17 -1.99 -10.22 10.83
N ARG A 18 -1.60 -11.48 11.10
CA ARG A 18 -1.94 -12.61 10.21
C ARG A 18 -3.43 -12.74 9.91
N ILE A 19 -4.30 -12.37 10.85
CA ILE A 19 -5.76 -12.39 10.67
C ILE A 19 -6.24 -11.18 9.86
N LEU A 20 -5.75 -9.97 10.14
CA LEU A 20 -6.24 -8.74 9.53
C LEU A 20 -5.66 -8.45 8.14
N THR A 21 -4.40 -8.79 7.91
CA THR A 21 -3.70 -8.56 6.66
C THR A 21 -4.42 -9.11 5.40
N PRO A 22 -5.03 -10.32 5.39
CA PRO A 22 -5.77 -10.78 4.21
C PRO A 22 -7.02 -9.92 3.92
N PHE A 23 -7.71 -9.41 4.95
CA PHE A 23 -8.84 -8.50 4.74
C PHE A 23 -8.40 -7.16 4.14
N PHE A 24 -7.31 -6.59 4.65
CA PHE A 24 -6.73 -5.39 4.06
C PHE A 24 -6.26 -5.62 2.63
N ALA A 25 -5.57 -6.74 2.36
CA ALA A 25 -5.13 -7.08 1.02
C ALA A 25 -6.29 -7.23 0.04
N ALA A 26 -7.40 -7.86 0.45
CA ALA A 26 -8.60 -7.96 -0.38
C ALA A 26 -9.25 -6.60 -0.65
N ALA A 27 -9.35 -5.74 0.37
CA ALA A 27 -9.90 -4.40 0.23
C ALA A 27 -9.04 -3.53 -0.73
N PHE A 28 -7.72 -3.51 -0.53
CA PHE A 28 -6.78 -2.79 -1.40
C PHE A 28 -6.76 -3.34 -2.82
N ALA A 29 -6.81 -4.67 -2.98
CA ALA A 29 -6.90 -5.28 -4.30
C ALA A 29 -8.20 -4.87 -5.03
N ALA A 30 -9.33 -4.81 -4.32
CA ALA A 30 -10.60 -4.33 -4.90
C ALA A 30 -10.50 -2.86 -5.36
N VAL A 31 -9.86 -2.00 -4.56
CA VAL A 31 -9.58 -0.61 -4.95
C VAL A 31 -8.67 -0.56 -6.18
N GLY A 32 -7.60 -1.34 -6.20
CA GLY A 32 -6.68 -1.42 -7.34
C GLY A 32 -7.38 -1.89 -8.63
N VAL A 33 -8.27 -2.87 -8.53
CA VAL A 33 -9.10 -3.34 -9.66
C VAL A 33 -10.07 -2.23 -10.12
N ALA A 34 -10.71 -1.53 -9.19
CA ALA A 34 -11.60 -0.41 -9.54
C ALA A 34 -10.82 0.70 -10.28
N PHE A 35 -9.64 1.08 -9.78
CA PHE A 35 -8.76 2.05 -10.43
C PHE A 35 -8.28 1.57 -11.81
N THR A 36 -7.99 0.27 -11.95
CA THR A 36 -7.61 -0.32 -13.25
C THR A 36 -8.77 -0.26 -14.25
N GLY A 37 -10.00 -0.53 -13.81
CA GLY A 37 -11.21 -0.43 -14.64
C GLY A 37 -11.51 1.01 -15.06
N LEU A 38 -11.39 1.98 -14.14
CA LEU A 38 -11.51 3.41 -14.44
C LEU A 38 -10.33 3.93 -15.29
N GLY A 39 -9.15 3.33 -15.12
CA GLY A 39 -7.90 3.68 -15.77
C GLY A 39 -7.83 3.35 -17.26
N LEU A 40 -8.81 2.65 -17.83
CA LEU A 40 -8.91 2.48 -19.29
C LEU A 40 -9.03 3.82 -20.03
N ALA A 41 -9.55 4.85 -19.36
CA ALA A 41 -9.63 6.22 -19.88
C ALA A 41 -8.57 7.17 -19.30
N SER A 42 -7.79 6.75 -18.30
CA SER A 42 -6.77 7.56 -17.63
C SER A 42 -5.52 6.73 -17.34
N PRO A 43 -4.40 6.95 -18.08
CA PRO A 43 -3.14 6.25 -17.87
C PRO A 43 -2.61 6.36 -16.43
N THR A 44 -2.81 7.51 -15.78
CA THR A 44 -2.41 7.73 -14.38
C THR A 44 -3.17 6.82 -13.43
N MET A 45 -4.50 6.70 -13.59
CA MET A 45 -5.32 5.81 -12.76
C MET A 45 -5.00 4.34 -13.01
N LEU A 46 -4.65 3.97 -14.25
CA LEU A 46 -4.23 2.62 -14.60
C LEU A 46 -2.94 2.24 -13.84
N VAL A 47 -1.93 3.11 -13.86
CA VAL A 47 -0.67 2.89 -13.14
C VAL A 47 -0.91 2.81 -11.63
N ALA A 48 -1.73 3.71 -11.06
CA ALA A 48 -2.09 3.66 -9.66
C ALA A 48 -2.78 2.33 -9.29
N GLY A 49 -3.73 1.88 -10.10
CA GLY A 49 -4.44 0.61 -9.90
C GLY A 49 -3.52 -0.61 -9.94
N LEU A 50 -2.63 -0.69 -10.94
CA LEU A 50 -1.65 -1.77 -11.06
C LEU A 50 -0.64 -1.78 -9.90
N THR A 51 -0.19 -0.60 -9.48
CA THR A 51 0.71 -0.45 -8.33
C THR A 51 0.03 -0.94 -7.05
N GLU A 52 -1.24 -0.59 -6.85
CA GLU A 52 -2.03 -1.00 -5.69
C GLU A 52 -2.27 -2.52 -5.66
N ILE A 53 -2.53 -3.13 -6.82
CA ILE A 53 -2.64 -4.60 -6.94
C ILE A 53 -1.30 -5.24 -6.56
N ALA A 54 -0.18 -4.74 -7.05
CA ALA A 54 1.15 -5.24 -6.72
C ALA A 54 1.43 -5.14 -5.21
N LEU A 55 1.08 -4.02 -4.57
CA LEU A 55 1.22 -3.84 -3.12
C LEU A 55 0.31 -4.79 -2.33
N SER A 56 -0.90 -5.03 -2.80
CA SER A 56 -1.83 -5.98 -2.19
C SER A 56 -1.29 -7.41 -2.24
N VAL A 57 -0.66 -7.81 -3.35
CA VAL A 57 0.03 -9.10 -3.46
C VAL A 57 1.21 -9.17 -2.48
N LEU A 58 2.04 -8.14 -2.42
CA LEU A 58 3.16 -8.08 -1.47
C LEU A 58 2.70 -8.10 -0.01
N LEU A 59 1.53 -7.53 0.28
CA LEU A 59 0.91 -7.56 1.59
C LEU A 59 0.52 -8.99 2.00
N VAL A 60 0.01 -9.80 1.07
CA VAL A 60 -0.24 -11.24 1.28
C VAL A 60 1.09 -11.99 1.47
N VAL A 61 2.08 -11.74 0.60
CA VAL A 61 3.41 -12.38 0.68
C VAL A 61 4.09 -12.10 2.02
N ALA A 62 3.96 -10.88 2.56
CA ALA A 62 4.53 -10.50 3.85
C ALA A 62 4.03 -11.34 5.03
N ILE A 63 2.87 -11.99 4.92
CA ILE A 63 2.31 -12.88 5.96
C ILE A 63 3.05 -14.22 5.97
N PHE A 64 3.38 -14.73 4.78
CA PHE A 64 3.94 -16.07 4.59
C PHE A 64 5.47 -16.06 4.55
N VAL A 65 6.07 -15.01 4.00
CA VAL A 65 7.51 -14.90 3.80
C VAL A 65 8.07 -13.91 4.81
N ALA A 66 8.74 -14.48 5.81
CA ALA A 66 9.18 -13.76 6.98
C ALA A 66 10.47 -12.95 6.74
N THR A 67 10.46 -11.98 5.82
CA THR A 67 11.70 -11.38 5.29
C THR A 67 11.63 -9.86 5.19
N PRO A 68 12.67 -9.13 5.65
CA PRO A 68 12.72 -7.67 5.54
C PRO A 68 12.76 -7.17 4.08
N VAL A 69 13.17 -8.03 3.15
CA VAL A 69 13.18 -7.77 1.70
C VAL A 69 11.81 -7.34 1.19
N VAL A 70 10.71 -7.90 1.69
CA VAL A 70 9.35 -7.55 1.23
C VAL A 70 9.05 -6.06 1.46
N ARG A 71 9.55 -5.47 2.54
CA ARG A 71 9.37 -4.03 2.84
C ARG A 71 10.14 -3.15 1.87
N TRP A 72 11.35 -3.55 1.50
CA TRP A 72 12.17 -2.83 0.52
C TRP A 72 11.60 -2.92 -0.88
N VAL A 73 11.12 -4.11 -1.27
CA VAL A 73 10.42 -4.30 -2.55
C VAL A 73 9.14 -3.46 -2.59
N ALA A 74 8.34 -3.49 -1.53
CA ALA A 74 7.12 -2.67 -1.44
C ALA A 74 7.42 -1.17 -1.53
N LEU A 75 8.49 -0.69 -0.88
CA LEU A 75 8.92 0.70 -1.00
C LEU A 75 9.31 1.04 -2.45
N ALA A 76 10.09 0.18 -3.11
CA ALA A 76 10.47 0.38 -4.50
C ALA A 76 9.26 0.42 -5.43
N VAL A 77 8.29 -0.49 -5.25
CA VAL A 77 7.04 -0.52 -6.03
C VAL A 77 6.24 0.76 -5.86
N VAL A 78 6.07 1.25 -4.62
CA VAL A 78 5.37 2.52 -4.35
C VAL A 78 6.06 3.69 -5.01
N LEU A 79 7.38 3.80 -4.87
CA LEU A 79 8.14 4.91 -5.44
C LEU A 79 8.09 4.92 -6.96
N VAL A 80 8.26 3.75 -7.59
CA VAL A 80 8.18 3.62 -9.05
C VAL A 80 6.76 3.93 -9.54
N GLY A 81 5.73 3.39 -8.89
CA GLY A 81 4.33 3.65 -9.25
C GLY A 81 3.95 5.11 -9.09
N ALA A 82 4.32 5.73 -7.97
CA ALA A 82 4.06 7.15 -7.70
C ALA A 82 4.79 8.08 -8.67
N ALA A 83 6.08 7.80 -8.96
CA ALA A 83 6.85 8.57 -9.94
C ALA A 83 6.26 8.44 -11.35
N THR A 84 5.86 7.23 -11.74
CA THR A 84 5.25 6.97 -13.05
C THR A 84 3.89 7.69 -13.17
N ALA A 85 3.05 7.61 -12.14
CA ALA A 85 1.78 8.33 -12.10
C ALA A 85 1.97 9.85 -12.17
N MET A 86 2.94 10.40 -11.45
CA MET A 86 3.28 11.83 -11.52
C MET A 86 3.67 12.26 -12.93
N VAL A 87 4.55 11.51 -13.60
CA VAL A 87 4.98 11.81 -14.97
C VAL A 87 3.79 11.74 -15.93
N LEU A 88 2.96 10.70 -15.81
CA LEU A 88 1.79 10.55 -16.66
C LEU A 88 0.78 11.69 -16.46
N GLU A 89 0.45 12.05 -15.22
CA GLU A 89 -0.52 13.13 -14.97
C GLU A 89 -0.05 14.49 -15.49
N VAL A 90 1.23 14.83 -15.29
CA VAL A 90 1.79 16.10 -15.76
C VAL A 90 1.87 16.14 -17.29
N THR A 91 2.14 15.02 -17.94
CA THR A 91 2.23 14.94 -19.41
C THR A 91 0.88 14.89 -20.10
N THR A 92 -0.16 14.36 -19.46
CA THR A 92 -1.52 14.24 -20.05
C THR A 92 -2.39 15.47 -19.79
N LEU A 93 -2.14 16.25 -18.73
CA LEU A 93 -2.91 17.45 -18.36
C LEU A 93 -2.01 18.71 -18.23
N PRO A 94 -1.33 19.16 -19.29
CA PRO A 94 -0.35 20.25 -19.21
C PRO A 94 -0.94 21.65 -18.91
N GLY A 95 -2.26 21.79 -18.77
CA GLY A 95 -2.93 23.07 -18.52
C GLY A 95 -3.76 23.16 -17.23
N ASP A 96 -3.91 22.05 -16.49
CA ASP A 96 -4.81 21.99 -15.33
C ASP A 96 -4.10 21.40 -14.10
N LEU A 97 -3.12 22.14 -13.61
CA LEU A 97 -2.28 21.75 -12.49
C LEU A 97 -3.08 21.57 -11.19
N GLY A 98 -4.23 22.23 -11.05
CA GLY A 98 -5.09 22.10 -9.87
C GLY A 98 -5.77 20.73 -9.79
N ILE A 99 -6.33 20.26 -10.90
CA ILE A 99 -6.91 18.92 -11.00
C ILE A 99 -5.81 17.87 -10.88
N ALA A 100 -4.70 18.02 -11.62
CA ALA A 100 -3.57 17.09 -11.57
C ALA A 100 -3.01 16.92 -10.15
N ALA A 101 -2.82 18.02 -9.41
CA ALA A 101 -2.35 17.97 -8.02
C ALA A 101 -3.33 17.25 -7.10
N THR A 102 -4.64 17.46 -7.30
CA THR A 102 -5.69 16.82 -6.48
C THR A 102 -5.75 15.32 -6.74
N THR A 103 -5.67 14.89 -8.01
CA THR A 103 -5.61 13.47 -8.39
C THR A 103 -4.38 12.80 -7.79
N LEU A 104 -3.20 13.41 -7.95
CA LEU A 104 -1.95 12.87 -7.42
C LEU A 104 -1.95 12.80 -5.89
N LEU A 105 -2.52 13.79 -5.21
CA LEU A 105 -2.66 13.77 -3.75
C LEU A 105 -3.47 12.53 -3.30
N GLY A 106 -4.60 12.26 -3.95
CA GLY A 106 -5.43 11.09 -3.65
C GLY A 106 -4.68 9.77 -3.89
N ILE A 107 -3.99 9.66 -5.03
CA ILE A 107 -3.19 8.48 -5.38
C ILE A 107 -2.06 8.26 -4.36
N PHE A 108 -1.30 9.31 -4.01
CA PHE A 108 -0.19 9.20 -3.07
C PHE A 108 -0.65 8.90 -1.66
N ALA A 109 -1.77 9.47 -1.22
CA ALA A 109 -2.36 9.14 0.09
C ALA A 109 -2.77 7.66 0.16
N MET A 110 -3.40 7.14 -0.90
CA MET A 110 -3.78 5.73 -1.00
C MET A 110 -2.56 4.80 -0.99
N LEU A 111 -1.63 4.98 -1.93
CA LEU A 111 -0.42 4.15 -2.05
C LEU A 111 0.42 4.21 -0.76
N GLY A 112 0.53 5.40 -0.17
CA GLY A 112 1.22 5.62 1.10
C GLY A 112 0.56 4.89 2.26
N LEU A 113 -0.77 4.88 2.34
CA LEU A 113 -1.51 4.14 3.35
C LEU A 113 -1.31 2.62 3.19
N THR A 114 -1.42 2.09 1.98
CA THR A 114 -1.23 0.66 1.70
C THR A 114 0.19 0.22 2.04
N TRP A 115 1.19 1.01 1.64
CA TRP A 115 2.57 0.78 2.03
C TRP A 115 2.78 0.82 3.54
N PHE A 116 2.18 1.80 4.23
CA PHE A 116 2.30 1.94 5.68
C PHE A 116 1.73 0.71 6.41
N ILE A 117 0.58 0.20 5.96
CA ILE A 117 -0.04 -1.01 6.50
C ILE A 117 0.83 -2.23 6.22
N LEU A 118 1.40 -2.36 5.02
CA LEU A 118 2.34 -3.43 4.67
C LEU A 118 3.58 -3.38 5.54
N HIS A 119 4.21 -2.20 5.65
CA HIS A 119 5.41 -1.99 6.44
C HIS A 119 5.18 -2.34 7.92
N SER A 120 4.06 -1.89 8.47
CA SER A 120 3.66 -2.16 9.86
C SER A 120 3.36 -3.64 10.09
N SER A 121 2.64 -4.27 9.16
CA SER A 121 2.29 -5.70 9.21
C SER A 121 3.54 -6.57 9.14
N ALA A 122 4.43 -6.31 8.18
CA ALA A 122 5.69 -7.05 8.03
C ALA A 122 6.60 -6.89 9.26
N ARG A 123 6.66 -5.68 9.85
CA ARG A 123 7.42 -5.46 11.09
C ARG A 123 6.81 -6.21 12.27
N ALA A 124 5.49 -6.19 12.41
CA ALA A 124 4.79 -6.86 13.50
C ALA A 124 4.80 -8.39 13.39
N ALA A 125 4.87 -8.94 12.18
CA ALA A 125 5.06 -10.37 11.94
C ALA A 125 6.48 -10.86 12.30
N HIS A 126 7.45 -9.94 12.42
CA HIS A 126 8.83 -10.21 12.82
C HIS A 126 9.20 -9.38 14.05
N PRO A 127 8.70 -9.77 15.25
CA PRO A 127 9.26 -9.22 16.46
C PRO A 127 10.75 -9.56 16.45
N VAL A 128 11.58 -8.51 16.43
CA VAL A 128 13.03 -8.64 16.49
C VAL A 128 13.34 -9.56 17.66
N ARG A 129 13.97 -10.72 17.39
CA ARG A 129 14.64 -11.49 18.43
C ARG A 129 15.86 -10.66 18.83
N THR A 130 15.65 -9.70 19.73
CA THR A 130 16.73 -9.15 20.56
C THR A 130 17.05 -10.14 21.64
#